data_AF-A0A2U2PBB6-F1
#
_entry.id   AF-A0A2U2PBB6-F1
#
_cell.length_a   1.000
_cell.length_b   1.000
_cell.length_c   1.000
_cell.angle_alpha   90.00
_cell.angle_beta   90.00
_cell.angle_gamma   90.00
#
_symmetry.space_group_name_H-M   'P 1'
#
loop_
_entity.id
_entity.type
_entity.pdbx_description
1 polymer ?
#
loop_
_entity_poly.entity_id
_entity_poly.type
_entity_poly.pdbx_seq_one_letter_code
_entity_poly.pdbx_strand_id
1 'polypeptide(L)'
;MDNGGNMKIIVLIISIIFFGTALVKTDPLHAGKPEERLRAVYLSQLGVREATNRNDGPQVEAYLRYVGLKAGNPWCAAFVSWCLGQAGIANPRSGYCPDFFRAGKVVWEKGRELKA
;
A
#
# COMPACT_ATOMS: atom_id res chain seq x y z
N MET A 1 -6.65 58.37 4.35
CA MET A 1 -6.71 57.11 3.56
C MET A 1 -6.09 56.02 4.42
N ASP A 2 -6.93 55.36 5.21
CA ASP A 2 -6.55 54.30 6.14
C ASP A 2 -6.22 53.02 5.34
N ASN A 3 -4.92 52.73 5.21
CA ASN A 3 -4.40 51.49 4.64
C ASN A 3 -4.20 50.39 5.71
N GLY A 4 -4.50 50.66 6.99
CA GLY A 4 -4.30 49.77 8.12
C GLY A 4 -5.45 48.77 8.33
N GLY A 5 -6.69 49.16 8.02
CA GLY A 5 -7.85 48.25 8.05
C GLY A 5 -7.76 47.15 6.99
N ASN A 6 -7.31 47.52 5.79
CA ASN A 6 -7.19 46.61 4.65
C ASN A 6 -6.08 45.58 4.84
N MET A 7 -4.96 45.95 5.49
CA MET A 7 -3.86 45.04 5.79
C MET A 7 -4.28 43.92 6.76
N LYS A 8 -5.10 44.23 7.77
CA LYS A 8 -5.59 43.23 8.75
C LYS A 8 -6.56 42.23 8.11
N ILE A 9 -7.41 42.70 7.20
CA ILE A 9 -8.36 41.88 6.45
C ILE A 9 -7.61 40.95 5.48
N ILE A 10 -6.60 41.46 4.78
CA ILE A 10 -5.77 40.65 3.87
C ILE A 10 -4.98 39.57 4.63
N VAL A 11 -4.38 39.91 5.78
CA VAL A 11 -3.66 38.93 6.63
C VAL A 11 -4.60 37.84 7.18
N LEU A 12 -5.83 38.20 7.55
CA LEU A 12 -6.86 37.24 8.01
C LEU A 12 -7.28 36.28 6.87
N ILE A 13 -7.51 36.81 5.66
CA ILE A 13 -7.89 36.01 4.49
C ILE A 13 -6.75 35.07 4.08
N ILE A 14 -5.50 35.55 4.05
CA ILE A 14 -4.32 34.71 3.75
C ILE A 14 -4.16 33.62 4.82
N SER A 15 -4.39 33.93 6.10
CA SER A 15 -4.33 32.93 7.18
C SER A 15 -5.40 31.85 7.04
N ILE A 16 -6.61 32.19 6.61
CA ILE A 16 -7.70 31.21 6.37
C ILE A 16 -7.40 30.35 5.14
N ILE A 17 -6.76 30.89 4.10
CA ILE A 17 -6.34 30.13 2.91
C ILE A 17 -5.18 29.19 3.25
N PHE A 18 -4.23 29.60 4.11
CA PHE A 18 -3.11 28.77 4.56
C PHE A 18 -3.48 27.74 5.66
N PHE A 19 -4.49 28.01 6.53
CA PHE A 19 -5.00 27.03 7.51
C PHE A 19 -6.15 26.16 6.98
N GLY A 20 -6.85 26.59 5.92
CA GLY A 20 -8.03 25.92 5.37
C GLY A 20 -7.77 24.61 4.63
N THR A 21 -6.51 24.24 4.40
CA THR A 21 -6.13 22.97 3.75
C THR A 21 -5.95 21.81 4.73
N ALA A 22 -6.15 22.02 6.04
CA ALA A 22 -5.95 20.99 7.07
C ALA A 22 -7.16 20.08 7.34
N LEU A 23 -8.18 20.07 6.47
CA LEU A 23 -9.20 19.03 6.46
C LEU A 23 -8.98 18.10 5.26
N VAL A 24 -7.77 17.54 5.18
CA VAL A 24 -7.57 16.27 4.48
C VAL A 24 -8.37 15.23 5.26
N LYS A 25 -9.57 14.92 4.78
CA LYS A 25 -10.37 13.79 5.26
C LYS A 25 -9.47 12.56 5.09
N THR A 26 -8.98 11.99 6.18
CA THR A 26 -8.32 10.69 6.12
C THR A 26 -9.33 9.72 5.53
N ASP A 27 -8.98 9.12 4.39
CA ASP A 27 -9.79 8.06 3.78
C ASP A 27 -10.05 7.00 4.86
N PRO A 28 -11.31 6.63 5.16
CA PRO A 28 -11.62 5.61 6.17
C PRO A 28 -10.87 4.30 5.93
N LEU A 29 -10.52 3.98 4.68
CA LEU A 29 -9.71 2.82 4.32
C LEU A 29 -8.25 2.92 4.83
N HIS A 30 -7.79 4.12 5.16
CA HIS A 30 -6.47 4.45 5.69
C HIS A 30 -6.48 4.85 7.17
N ALA A 31 -7.65 4.86 7.82
CA ALA A 31 -7.77 5.10 9.26
C ALA A 31 -7.43 3.83 10.04
N GLY A 32 -6.15 3.64 10.38
CA GLY A 32 -5.67 2.49 11.17
C GLY A 32 -4.21 2.18 10.88
N LYS A 33 -3.56 1.41 11.76
CA LYS A 33 -2.15 1.07 11.55
C LYS A 33 -2.00 0.18 10.31
N PRO A 34 -0.91 0.32 9.52
CA PRO A 34 -0.71 -0.48 8.32
C PRO A 34 -0.87 -2.00 8.52
N GLU A 35 -0.42 -2.51 9.66
CA GLU A 35 -0.53 -3.92 10.04
C GLU A 35 -1.98 -4.39 10.25
N GLU A 36 -2.85 -3.52 10.78
CA GLU A 36 -4.28 -3.82 10.99
C GLU A 36 -5.00 -3.91 9.65
N ARG A 37 -4.69 -2.98 8.74
CA ARG A 37 -5.23 -2.96 7.37
C ARG A 37 -4.79 -4.19 6.60
N LEU A 38 -3.50 -4.52 6.64
CA LEU A 38 -2.96 -5.72 6.02
C LEU A 38 -3.64 -6.99 6.55
N ARG A 39 -3.85 -7.06 7.87
CA ARG A 39 -4.56 -8.16 8.51
C ARG A 39 -5.99 -8.31 8.02
N ALA A 40 -6.75 -7.21 7.97
CA ALA A 40 -8.10 -7.24 7.44
C ALA A 40 -8.13 -7.73 5.98
N VAL A 41 -7.19 -7.27 5.15
CA VAL A 41 -7.08 -7.67 3.74
C VAL A 41 -6.83 -9.17 3.59
N TYR A 42 -5.78 -9.73 4.17
CA TYR A 42 -5.51 -11.17 3.94
C TYR A 42 -6.54 -12.08 4.61
N LEU A 43 -7.15 -11.67 5.73
CA LEU A 43 -8.21 -12.45 6.39
C LEU A 43 -9.48 -12.50 5.54
N SER A 44 -9.78 -11.45 4.77
CA SER A 44 -10.92 -11.45 3.84
C SER A 44 -10.79 -12.48 2.70
N GLN A 45 -9.60 -13.06 2.52
CA GLN A 45 -9.29 -14.02 1.46
C GLN A 45 -9.26 -15.48 1.96
N LEU A 46 -9.60 -15.73 3.24
CA LEU A 46 -9.71 -17.08 3.76
C LEU A 46 -10.78 -17.86 2.99
N GLY A 47 -10.42 -19.08 2.57
CA GLY A 47 -11.30 -19.96 1.80
C GLY A 47 -11.23 -19.76 0.29
N VAL A 48 -10.51 -18.75 -0.22
CA VAL A 48 -10.19 -18.64 -1.65
C VAL A 48 -9.37 -19.85 -2.07
N ARG A 49 -9.81 -20.51 -3.15
CA ARG A 49 -9.18 -21.70 -3.74
C ARG A 49 -9.16 -21.54 -5.25
N GLU A 50 -8.27 -22.30 -5.87
CA GLU A 50 -8.26 -22.43 -7.32
C GLU A 50 -9.57 -23.07 -7.80
N ALA A 51 -10.07 -22.62 -8.95
CA ALA A 51 -11.31 -23.14 -9.50
C ALA A 51 -11.16 -24.58 -10.00
N THR A 52 -10.02 -24.89 -10.64
CA THR A 52 -9.76 -26.21 -11.22
C THR A 52 -8.41 -26.82 -10.81
N ASN A 53 -7.77 -26.27 -9.78
CA ASN A 53 -6.44 -26.68 -9.32
C ASN A 53 -5.35 -26.49 -10.41
N ARG A 54 -5.49 -25.44 -11.23
CA ARG A 54 -4.55 -25.08 -12.31
C ARG A 54 -4.09 -23.63 -12.21
N ASN A 55 -3.91 -23.11 -11.00
CA ASN A 55 -3.61 -21.72 -10.69
C ASN A 55 -4.62 -20.74 -11.33
N ASP A 56 -5.91 -21.04 -11.18
CA ASP A 56 -7.00 -20.38 -11.88
C ASP A 56 -8.17 -20.01 -10.97
N GLY A 57 -9.08 -19.21 -11.49
CA GLY A 57 -10.30 -18.79 -10.80
C GLY A 57 -10.36 -17.28 -10.58
N PRO A 58 -11.57 -16.72 -10.40
CA PRO A 58 -11.80 -15.28 -10.51
C PRO A 58 -10.89 -14.44 -9.58
N GLN A 59 -10.74 -14.90 -8.35
CA GLN A 59 -9.96 -14.22 -7.32
C GLN A 59 -8.45 -14.46 -7.46
N VAL A 60 -8.03 -15.69 -7.74
CA VAL A 60 -6.62 -16.04 -8.02
C VAL A 60 -6.10 -15.22 -9.19
N GLU A 61 -6.88 -15.12 -10.26
CA GLU A 61 -6.54 -14.31 -11.42
C GLU A 61 -6.56 -12.80 -11.14
N ALA A 62 -7.33 -12.33 -10.15
CA ALA A 62 -7.26 -10.93 -9.71
C ALA A 62 -5.89 -10.61 -9.08
N TYR A 63 -5.33 -11.53 -8.29
CA TYR A 63 -3.98 -11.39 -7.75
C TYR A 63 -2.93 -11.40 -8.87
N LEU A 64 -3.06 -12.32 -9.83
CA LEU A 64 -2.14 -12.43 -10.97
C LEU A 64 -2.18 -11.16 -11.84
N ARG A 65 -3.38 -10.66 -12.18
CA ARG A 65 -3.56 -9.40 -12.90
C ARG A 65 -2.95 -8.22 -12.16
N TYR A 66 -3.03 -8.20 -10.83
CA TYR A 66 -2.41 -7.14 -10.03
C TYR A 66 -0.92 -7.04 -10.35
N VAL A 67 -0.18 -8.15 -10.41
CA VAL A 67 1.27 -8.14 -10.73
C VAL A 67 1.57 -8.28 -12.24
N GLY A 68 0.57 -8.20 -13.11
CA GLY A 68 0.75 -8.27 -14.57
C GLY A 68 0.97 -9.68 -15.12
N LEU A 69 0.65 -10.73 -14.37
CA LEU A 69 0.73 -12.13 -14.80
C LEU A 69 -0.60 -12.61 -15.41
N LYS A 70 -0.50 -13.58 -16.33
CA LYS A 70 -1.67 -14.24 -16.94
C LYS A 70 -2.21 -15.34 -16.02
N ALA A 71 -3.47 -15.72 -16.20
CA ALA A 71 -4.06 -16.90 -15.55
C ALA A 71 -3.20 -18.16 -15.77
N GLY A 72 -3.21 -19.07 -14.80
CA GLY A 72 -2.42 -20.31 -14.83
C GLY A 72 -0.98 -20.18 -14.30
N ASN A 73 -0.49 -18.96 -14.03
CA ASN A 73 0.80 -18.75 -13.36
C ASN A 73 0.70 -19.00 -11.85
N PRO A 74 1.77 -19.46 -11.18
CA PRO A 74 1.82 -19.52 -9.72
C PRO A 74 1.53 -18.15 -9.09
N TRP A 75 0.73 -18.14 -8.03
CA TRP A 75 0.10 -16.90 -7.53
C TRP A 75 0.49 -16.53 -6.10
N CYS A 76 1.37 -17.29 -5.44
CA CYS A 76 1.73 -17.06 -4.04
C CYS A 76 2.30 -15.65 -3.78
N ALA A 77 3.30 -15.22 -4.56
CA ALA A 77 3.89 -13.89 -4.44
C ALA A 77 2.94 -12.80 -4.97
N ALA A 78 2.14 -13.11 -6.00
CA ALA A 78 1.12 -12.22 -6.52
C ALA A 78 0.06 -11.86 -5.45
N PHE A 79 -0.36 -12.85 -4.66
CA PHE A 79 -1.25 -12.65 -3.52
C PHE A 79 -0.64 -11.73 -2.47
N VAL A 80 0.64 -11.91 -2.12
CA VAL A 80 1.32 -11.04 -1.15
C VAL A 80 1.41 -9.60 -1.67
N SER A 81 1.83 -9.39 -2.93
CA SER A 81 1.84 -8.06 -3.55
C SER A 81 0.46 -7.41 -3.54
N TRP A 82 -0.58 -8.18 -3.89
CA TRP A 82 -1.96 -7.70 -3.89
C TRP A 82 -2.39 -7.26 -2.49
N CYS A 83 -2.14 -8.09 -1.46
CA CYS A 83 -2.48 -7.78 -0.07
C CYS A 83 -1.81 -6.50 0.44
N LEU A 84 -0.50 -6.35 0.20
CA LEU A 84 0.25 -5.15 0.58
C LEU A 84 -0.26 -3.92 -0.18
N GLY A 85 -0.60 -4.09 -1.46
CA GLY A 85 -1.21 -3.05 -2.30
C GLY A 85 -2.54 -2.55 -1.77
N GLN A 86 -3.46 -3.45 -1.41
CA GLN A 86 -4.76 -3.07 -0.84
C GLN A 86 -4.62 -2.39 0.52
N ALA A 87 -3.59 -2.77 1.30
CA ALA A 87 -3.27 -2.14 2.57
C ALA A 87 -2.49 -0.82 2.43
N GLY A 88 -2.24 -0.33 1.20
CA GLY A 88 -1.46 0.88 0.96
C GLY A 88 -0.01 0.80 1.46
N ILE A 89 0.55 -0.41 1.55
CA ILE A 89 1.94 -0.66 1.95
C ILE A 89 2.80 -0.73 0.70
N ALA A 90 3.81 0.13 0.62
CA ALA A 90 4.77 0.13 -0.47
C ALA A 90 5.48 -1.24 -0.54
N ASN A 91 5.46 -1.87 -1.72
CA ASN A 91 6.04 -3.18 -1.93
C ASN A 91 6.42 -3.38 -3.41
N PRO A 92 7.34 -4.30 -3.73
CA PRO A 92 7.55 -4.76 -5.08
C PRO A 92 6.26 -5.37 -5.62
N ARG A 93 5.70 -4.77 -6.67
CA ARG A 93 4.52 -5.30 -7.36
C ARG A 93 4.94 -6.42 -8.31
N SER A 94 5.24 -7.61 -7.76
CA SER A 94 5.85 -8.72 -8.48
C SER A 94 5.25 -10.06 -8.10
N GLY A 95 5.11 -10.95 -9.08
CA GLY A 95 4.77 -12.36 -8.86
C GLY A 95 6.00 -13.26 -8.57
N TYR A 96 7.19 -12.69 -8.43
CA TYR A 96 8.43 -13.43 -8.19
C TYR A 96 8.92 -13.24 -6.75
N CYS A 97 8.90 -14.31 -5.96
CA CYS A 97 9.24 -14.30 -4.53
C CYS A 97 10.58 -13.58 -4.21
N PRO A 98 11.70 -13.81 -4.94
CA PRO A 98 12.96 -13.10 -4.69
C PRO A 98 12.91 -11.58 -4.84
N ASP A 99 11.90 -10.99 -5.47
CA ASP A 99 11.77 -9.54 -5.56
C ASP A 99 11.42 -8.88 -4.23
N PHE A 100 10.78 -9.62 -3.30
CA PHE A 100 10.48 -9.16 -1.93
C PHE A 100 11.72 -9.12 -1.03
N PHE A 101 12.77 -9.82 -1.44
CA PHE A 101 13.98 -10.05 -0.68
C PHE A 101 15.16 -9.31 -1.30
N ARG A 102 14.94 -8.11 -1.85
CA ARG A 102 16.03 -7.28 -2.36
C ARG A 102 16.74 -6.53 -1.23
N ALA A 103 17.56 -7.21 -0.43
CA ALA A 103 18.71 -6.54 0.23
C ALA A 103 19.80 -6.20 -0.80
N GLY A 104 19.75 -6.96 -1.90
CA GLY A 104 20.63 -7.05 -3.04
C GLY A 104 20.99 -8.50 -3.46
N LYS A 105 20.36 -9.64 -3.07
CA LYS A 105 18.97 -10.02 -2.76
C LYS A 105 18.88 -11.09 -1.62
N VAL A 106 19.14 -10.63 -0.41
CA VAL A 106 19.04 -11.25 0.95
C VAL A 106 20.24 -12.10 1.42
N VAL A 107 20.71 -11.72 2.62
CA VAL A 107 22.11 -11.79 3.11
C VAL A 107 22.15 -12.36 4.54
N TRP A 108 21.24 -13.25 4.95
CA TRP A 108 21.30 -13.70 6.35
C TRP A 108 22.58 -14.53 6.61
N GLU A 109 23.45 -14.01 7.49
CA GLU A 109 24.47 -14.75 8.23
C GLU A 109 24.27 -14.44 9.73
N LYS A 110 24.20 -15.47 10.57
CA LYS A 110 24.11 -15.29 12.03
C LYS A 110 25.39 -14.62 12.55
N GLY A 111 25.29 -13.45 13.19
CA GLY A 111 26.36 -12.89 14.03
C GLY A 111 27.20 -11.72 13.48
N ARG A 112 26.87 -11.12 12.33
CA ARG A 112 27.53 -9.87 11.88
C ARG A 112 26.74 -8.63 12.28
N GLU A 113 27.36 -7.75 13.06
CA GLU A 113 26.88 -6.37 13.25
C GLU A 113 27.10 -5.57 11.96
N LEU A 114 26.06 -4.90 11.48
CA LEU A 114 26.15 -4.05 10.29
C LEU A 114 26.91 -2.77 10.67
N LYS A 115 28.09 -2.56 10.09
CA LYS A 115 28.79 -1.28 10.20
C LYS A 115 28.11 -0.24 9.31
N ALA A 116 27.90 0.93 9.89
CA ALA A 116 27.32 2.13 9.27
C ALA A 116 28.14 2.64 8.09
#